data_AF-A0A7L2R2L0-F1
#
_entry.id   AF-A0A7L2R2L0-F1
#
_cell.length_a   1.000
_cell.length_b   1.000
_cell.length_c   1.000
_cell.angle_alpha   90.00
_cell.angle_beta   90.00
_cell.angle_gamma   90.00
#
_symmetry.space_group_name_H-M   'P 1'
#
loop_
_entity.id
_entity.type
_entity.pdbx_description
1 polymer ?
#
loop_
_entity_poly.entity_id
_entity_poly.type
_entity_poly.pdbx_seq_one_letter_code
_entity_poly.pdbx_strand_id
1 'polypeptide(L)'
;EAILSCKHKFSEGMSLRIEWKKIQPQGVSFVYYNSEFTGDLRGRAEMLNTGIRIRNVTRRDSGTYRCEISAKSEEGQRLGEATITLTVLVAPTTPVCEVPSSAMTGTVVQMSCKETEGSPPSEYQWYKNGVALLEKTGTGSARTANITYTMNKKSGNLV
;
A
#
# COMPACT_ATOMS: atom_id res chain seq x y z
N GLU A 1 -9.86 -0.13 -11.43
CA GLU A 1 -10.34 -1.50 -11.14
C GLU A 1 -9.17 -2.35 -10.66
N ALA A 2 -9.43 -3.53 -10.07
CA ALA A 2 -8.41 -4.50 -9.68
C ALA A 2 -8.93 -5.93 -9.91
N ILE A 3 -8.03 -6.86 -10.26
CA ILE A 3 -8.35 -8.28 -10.46
C ILE A 3 -7.46 -9.11 -9.53
N LEU A 4 -8.08 -9.90 -8.67
CA LEU A 4 -7.39 -10.83 -7.78
C LEU A 4 -7.62 -12.25 -8.27
N SER A 5 -6.56 -12.88 -8.76
CA SER A 5 -6.62 -14.23 -9.33
C SER A 5 -6.37 -15.29 -8.26
N CYS A 6 -7.23 -16.30 -8.17
CA CYS A 6 -7.03 -17.45 -7.29
C CYS A 6 -6.69 -18.70 -8.09
N LYS A 7 -5.41 -19.05 -8.17
CA LYS A 7 -4.94 -20.20 -8.95
C LYS A 7 -5.20 -21.49 -8.17
N HIS A 8 -5.74 -22.51 -8.85
CA HIS A 8 -5.93 -23.85 -8.29
C HIS A 8 -5.42 -24.94 -9.24
N LYS A 9 -5.30 -26.16 -8.71
CA LYS A 9 -4.90 -27.35 -9.47
C LYS A 9 -6.04 -28.38 -9.66
N PHE A 10 -7.27 -28.03 -9.29
CA PHE A 10 -8.44 -28.89 -9.52
C PHE A 10 -8.74 -29.03 -11.01
N SER A 11 -9.09 -30.25 -11.43
CA SER A 11 -9.54 -30.59 -12.78
C SER A 11 -10.78 -29.79 -13.21
N GLU A 12 -10.86 -29.52 -14.52
CA GLU A 12 -12.05 -28.94 -15.14
C GLU A 12 -13.27 -29.87 -14.95
N GLY A 13 -14.42 -29.29 -14.60
CA GLY A 13 -15.67 -30.02 -14.37
C GLY A 13 -15.97 -30.40 -12.91
N MET A 14 -15.03 -30.19 -11.96
CA MET A 14 -15.34 -30.32 -10.53
C MET A 14 -16.23 -29.18 -10.03
N SER A 15 -17.22 -29.49 -9.19
CA SER A 15 -18.01 -28.48 -8.48
C SER A 15 -17.15 -27.85 -7.38
N LEU A 16 -16.71 -26.61 -7.61
CA LEU A 16 -15.89 -25.84 -6.67
C LEU A 16 -16.76 -24.93 -5.79
N ARG A 17 -16.55 -24.99 -4.49
CA ARG A 17 -17.02 -23.94 -3.55
C ARG A 17 -15.85 -23.00 -3.28
N ILE A 18 -16.03 -21.73 -3.64
CA ILE A 18 -15.03 -20.67 -3.51
C ILE A 18 -15.48 -19.71 -2.42
N GLU A 19 -14.56 -19.37 -1.53
CA GLU A 19 -14.76 -18.36 -0.50
C GLU A 19 -13.62 -17.35 -0.55
N TRP A 20 -13.97 -16.07 -0.49
CA TRP A 20 -12.99 -14.99 -0.36
C TRP A 20 -13.13 -14.33 1.00
N LYS A 21 -11.99 -14.03 1.59
CA LYS A 21 -11.87 -13.37 2.88
C LYS A 21 -10.87 -12.23 2.78
N LYS A 22 -11.12 -11.14 3.51
CA LYS A 22 -10.16 -10.07 3.71
C LYS A 22 -9.58 -10.18 5.12
N ILE A 23 -8.27 -10.30 5.18
CA ILE A 23 -7.50 -10.37 6.42
C ILE A 23 -7.19 -8.94 6.85
N GLN A 24 -7.63 -8.57 8.04
CA GLN A 24 -7.43 -7.26 8.64
C GLN A 24 -6.77 -7.44 10.02
N PRO A 25 -6.12 -6.40 10.58
CA PRO A 25 -5.53 -6.48 11.91
C PRO A 25 -6.55 -6.85 13.01
N GLN A 26 -7.77 -6.31 12.91
CA GLN A 26 -8.88 -6.60 13.82
C GLN A 26 -9.56 -7.96 13.61
N GLY A 27 -9.22 -8.71 12.56
CA GLY A 27 -9.83 -10.01 12.27
C GLY A 27 -10.04 -10.29 10.78
N VAL A 28 -10.70 -11.40 10.49
CA VAL A 28 -10.99 -11.84 9.12
C VAL A 28 -12.46 -11.58 8.80
N SER A 29 -12.72 -10.98 7.63
CA SER A 29 -14.08 -10.70 7.14
C SER A 29 -14.34 -11.44 5.83
N PHE A 30 -15.55 -11.94 5.63
CA PHE A 30 -15.94 -12.51 4.34
C PHE A 30 -16.07 -11.40 3.30
N VAL A 31 -15.58 -11.71 2.10
CA VAL A 31 -15.70 -10.91 0.87
C VAL A 31 -16.67 -11.58 -0.09
N TYR A 32 -16.56 -12.91 -0.23
CA TYR A 32 -17.44 -13.73 -1.03
C TYR A 32 -17.74 -15.03 -0.26
N TYR A 33 -19.00 -15.29 0.02
CA TYR A 33 -19.45 -16.44 0.80
C TYR A 33 -20.87 -16.84 0.39
N ASN A 34 -21.19 -18.14 0.38
CA ASN A 34 -22.49 -18.66 -0.07
C ASN A 34 -22.94 -18.10 -1.42
N SER A 35 -22.00 -17.98 -2.36
CA SER A 35 -22.24 -17.46 -3.70
C SER A 35 -22.66 -15.99 -3.78
N GLU A 36 -22.39 -15.20 -2.74
CA GLU A 36 -22.68 -13.77 -2.72
C GLU A 36 -21.48 -12.94 -2.24
N PHE A 37 -21.36 -11.72 -2.77
CA PHE A 37 -20.45 -10.71 -2.24
C PHE A 37 -21.04 -10.02 -1.02
N THR A 38 -20.20 -9.80 -0.01
CA THR A 38 -20.57 -9.23 1.28
C THR A 38 -19.87 -7.89 1.54
N GLY A 39 -20.35 -7.15 2.54
CA GLY A 39 -19.72 -5.91 2.99
C GLY A 39 -19.68 -4.82 1.92
N ASP A 40 -18.56 -4.08 1.87
CA ASP A 40 -18.36 -2.95 0.96
C ASP A 40 -18.16 -3.37 -0.50
N LEU A 41 -17.87 -4.65 -0.76
CA LEU A 41 -17.69 -5.19 -2.10
C LEU A 41 -19.00 -5.60 -2.76
N ARG A 42 -20.11 -5.68 -2.00
CA ARG A 42 -21.43 -5.94 -2.55
C ARG A 42 -21.81 -4.87 -3.57
N GLY A 43 -22.15 -5.31 -4.79
CA GLY A 43 -22.54 -4.41 -5.89
C GLY A 43 -21.39 -3.77 -6.66
N ARG A 44 -20.13 -3.97 -6.25
CA ARG A 44 -18.95 -3.46 -6.97
C ARG A 44 -17.89 -4.52 -7.23
N ALA A 45 -18.11 -5.76 -6.83
CA ALA A 45 -17.26 -6.90 -7.16
C ALA A 45 -18.03 -7.95 -7.97
N GLU A 46 -17.32 -8.67 -8.82
CA GLU A 46 -17.82 -9.77 -9.63
C GLU A 46 -16.85 -10.96 -9.61
N MET A 47 -17.38 -12.17 -9.70
CA MET A 47 -16.57 -13.38 -9.82
C MET A 47 -16.00 -13.48 -11.24
N LEU A 48 -14.72 -13.86 -11.34
CA LEU A 48 -14.01 -14.12 -12.59
C LEU A 48 -13.35 -15.50 -12.50
N ASN A 49 -14.10 -16.54 -12.89
CA ASN A 49 -13.76 -17.95 -12.62
C ASN A 49 -13.60 -18.18 -11.10
N THR A 50 -12.38 -18.40 -10.62
CA THR A 50 -12.03 -18.49 -9.19
C THR A 50 -11.51 -17.18 -8.60
N GLY A 51 -11.23 -16.20 -9.46
CA GLY A 51 -10.81 -14.85 -9.12
C GLY A 51 -11.98 -13.92 -8.81
N ILE A 52 -11.65 -12.71 -8.36
CA ILE A 52 -12.60 -11.61 -8.23
C ILE A 52 -12.10 -10.36 -8.96
N ARG A 53 -13.02 -9.64 -9.60
CA ARG A 53 -12.79 -8.29 -10.12
C ARG A 53 -13.48 -7.29 -9.21
N ILE A 54 -12.75 -6.27 -8.77
CA ILE A 54 -13.25 -5.17 -7.95
C ILE A 54 -13.28 -3.90 -8.81
N ARG A 55 -14.48 -3.33 -8.98
CA ARG A 55 -14.72 -2.06 -9.68
C ARG A 55 -14.62 -0.89 -8.69
N ASN A 56 -14.31 0.30 -9.21
CA ASN A 56 -14.21 1.55 -8.44
C ASN A 56 -13.36 1.38 -7.17
N VAL A 57 -12.10 0.97 -7.36
CA VAL A 57 -11.19 0.62 -6.28
C VAL A 57 -10.85 1.84 -5.44
N THR A 58 -10.85 1.70 -4.12
CA THR A 58 -10.51 2.76 -3.17
C THR A 58 -9.33 2.36 -2.28
N ARG A 59 -8.70 3.33 -1.60
CA ARG A 59 -7.63 3.05 -0.64
C ARG A 59 -8.00 2.04 0.45
N ARG A 60 -9.30 1.92 0.78
CA ARG A 60 -9.82 0.97 1.78
C ARG A 60 -9.77 -0.47 1.29
N ASP A 61 -9.62 -0.67 -0.02
CA ASP A 61 -9.58 -1.98 -0.65
C ASP A 61 -8.20 -2.61 -0.50
N SER A 62 -7.15 -1.79 -0.29
CA SER A 62 -5.83 -2.29 0.06
C SER A 62 -5.90 -3.28 1.24
N GLY A 63 -5.09 -4.32 1.17
CA GLY A 63 -5.02 -5.34 2.20
C GLY A 63 -4.74 -6.73 1.64
N THR A 64 -4.68 -7.69 2.55
CA THR A 64 -4.44 -9.09 2.22
C THR A 64 -5.76 -9.82 2.07
N TYR A 65 -5.95 -10.45 0.92
CA TYR A 65 -7.10 -11.26 0.60
C TYR A 65 -6.70 -12.72 0.59
N ARG A 66 -7.57 -13.58 1.09
CA ARG A 66 -7.43 -15.02 1.04
C ARG A 66 -8.57 -15.62 0.26
N CYS A 67 -8.22 -16.45 -0.71
CA CYS A 67 -9.14 -17.30 -1.43
C CYS A 67 -8.99 -18.73 -0.92
N GLU A 68 -10.12 -19.35 -0.57
CA GLU A 68 -10.21 -20.76 -0.17
C GLU A 68 -11.14 -21.46 -1.18
N ILE A 69 -10.66 -22.55 -1.76
CA ILE A 69 -11.39 -23.36 -2.73
C ILE A 69 -11.52 -24.76 -2.16
N SER A 70 -12.74 -25.29 -2.16
CA SER A 70 -13.00 -26.68 -1.84
C SER A 70 -13.66 -27.39 -3.02
N ALA A 71 -13.13 -28.55 -3.36
CA ALA A 71 -13.65 -29.42 -4.41
C ALA A 71 -14.11 -30.74 -3.78
N LYS A 72 -15.32 -31.18 -4.10
CA LYS A 72 -15.77 -32.53 -3.74
C LYS A 72 -15.28 -33.51 -4.80
N SER A 73 -14.56 -34.55 -4.40
CA SER A 73 -14.21 -35.70 -5.24
C SER A 73 -14.66 -37.02 -4.57
N GLU A 74 -14.59 -38.12 -5.32
CA GLU A 74 -14.88 -39.46 -4.79
C GLU A 74 -13.92 -39.87 -3.67
N GLU A 75 -12.70 -39.34 -3.69
CA GLU A 75 -11.66 -39.56 -2.68
C GLU A 75 -11.83 -38.66 -1.43
N GLY A 76 -12.88 -37.82 -1.41
CA GLY A 76 -13.17 -36.88 -0.32
C GLY A 76 -13.12 -35.40 -0.73
N GLN A 77 -12.96 -34.53 0.26
CA GLN A 77 -12.92 -33.07 0.02
C GLN A 77 -11.47 -32.61 -0.14
N ARG A 78 -11.15 -32.03 -1.30
CA ARG A 78 -9.84 -31.44 -1.57
C ARG A 78 -9.90 -29.94 -1.35
N LEU A 79 -8.88 -29.38 -0.70
CA LEU A 79 -8.80 -27.96 -0.34
C LEU A 79 -7.62 -27.30 -1.05
N GLY A 80 -7.80 -26.03 -1.42
CA GLY A 80 -6.77 -25.17 -1.98
C GLY A 80 -6.92 -23.76 -1.41
N GLU A 81 -5.81 -23.08 -1.19
CA GLU A 81 -5.79 -21.74 -0.63
C GLU A 81 -4.76 -20.88 -1.37
N ALA A 82 -5.07 -19.61 -1.56
CA ALA A 82 -4.13 -18.60 -2.05
C ALA A 82 -4.30 -17.29 -1.27
N THR A 83 -3.17 -16.67 -0.93
CA THR A 83 -3.13 -15.34 -0.31
C THR A 83 -2.62 -14.32 -1.32
N ILE A 84 -3.32 -13.19 -1.45
CA ILE A 84 -3.05 -12.12 -2.41
C ILE A 84 -3.03 -10.78 -1.68
N THR A 85 -1.95 -10.01 -1.84
CA THR A 85 -1.88 -8.64 -1.31
C THR A 85 -2.28 -7.64 -2.39
N LEU A 86 -3.32 -6.85 -2.12
CA LEU A 86 -3.72 -5.72 -2.94
C LEU A 86 -3.15 -4.43 -2.35
N THR A 87 -2.41 -3.68 -3.16
CA THR A 87 -1.98 -2.31 -2.83
C THR A 87 -2.60 -1.35 -3.84
N VAL A 88 -3.48 -0.48 -3.36
CA VAL A 88 -4.09 0.57 -4.17
C VAL A 88 -3.18 1.78 -4.18
N LEU A 89 -2.74 2.18 -5.38
CA LEU A 89 -1.81 3.30 -5.54
C LEU A 89 -2.56 4.63 -5.46
N VAL A 90 -2.03 5.55 -4.66
CA VAL A 90 -2.53 6.92 -4.52
C VAL A 90 -1.36 7.87 -4.69
N ALA A 91 -1.50 8.84 -5.59
CA ALA A 91 -0.48 9.84 -5.83
C ALA A 91 -0.27 10.70 -4.57
N PRO A 92 0.98 11.03 -4.21
CA PRO A 92 1.27 11.96 -3.12
C PRO A 92 0.63 13.34 -3.35
N THR A 93 0.22 13.99 -2.27
CA THR A 93 -0.19 15.40 -2.31
C THR A 93 0.97 16.34 -2.03
N THR A 94 0.78 17.64 -2.27
CA THR A 94 1.75 18.66 -1.85
C THR A 94 2.01 18.55 -0.34
N PRO A 95 3.27 18.37 0.10
CA PRO A 95 3.57 18.24 1.51
C PRO A 95 3.39 19.57 2.24
N VAL A 96 2.97 19.50 3.50
CA VAL A 96 2.99 20.62 4.43
C VAL A 96 4.37 20.67 5.06
N CYS A 97 5.02 21.82 4.95
CA CYS A 97 6.39 22.01 5.44
C CYS A 97 6.45 22.99 6.60
N GLU A 98 7.13 22.59 7.67
CA GLU A 98 7.47 23.40 8.82
C GLU A 98 8.95 23.77 8.73
N VAL A 99 9.21 25.02 8.35
CA VAL A 99 10.56 25.59 8.21
C VAL A 99 10.60 26.90 8.99
N PRO A 100 11.47 27.04 10.01
CA PRO A 100 11.62 28.30 10.72
C PRO A 100 12.07 29.41 9.78
N SER A 101 11.48 30.60 9.93
CA SER A 101 11.86 31.78 9.14
C SER A 101 13.29 32.28 9.46
N SER A 102 13.78 31.96 10.66
CA SER A 102 15.13 32.30 11.11
C SER A 102 15.59 31.33 12.20
N ALA A 103 16.90 31.25 12.39
CA ALA A 103 17.53 30.49 13.45
C ALA A 103 18.83 31.17 13.90
N MET A 104 19.25 30.94 15.14
CA MET A 104 20.48 31.47 15.67
C MET A 104 21.67 30.64 15.19
N THR A 105 22.76 31.30 14.77
CA THR A 105 23.99 30.62 14.37
C THR A 105 24.51 29.72 15.50
N GLY A 106 24.91 28.50 15.15
CA GLY A 106 25.40 27.49 16.09
C GLY A 106 24.30 26.64 16.75
N THR A 107 23.02 26.90 16.44
CA THR A 107 21.91 26.06 16.90
C THR A 107 21.53 24.98 15.88
N VAL A 108 21.02 23.85 16.39
CA VAL A 108 20.47 22.78 15.58
C VAL A 108 19.01 23.11 15.27
N VAL A 109 18.62 22.97 14.01
CA VAL A 109 17.27 23.32 13.53
C VAL A 109 16.66 22.10 12.88
N GLN A 110 15.50 21.69 13.37
CA GLN A 110 14.71 20.66 12.69
C GLN A 110 13.70 21.31 11.76
N MET A 111 13.73 20.90 10.49
CA MET A 111 12.71 21.18 9.49
C MET A 111 11.94 19.90 9.18
N SER A 112 10.66 20.01 8.83
CA SER A 112 9.85 18.87 8.44
C SER A 112 9.00 19.18 7.22
N CYS A 113 8.82 18.20 6.33
CA CYS A 113 7.86 18.26 5.22
C CYS A 113 7.14 16.93 5.17
N LYS A 114 5.80 16.93 5.23
CA LYS A 114 5.01 15.68 5.25
C LYS A 114 3.73 15.79 4.43
N GLU A 115 3.38 14.69 3.79
CA GLU A 115 2.07 14.44 3.18
C GLU A 115 1.51 13.12 3.73
N THR A 116 0.19 12.91 3.65
CA THR A 116 -0.50 11.79 4.29
C THR A 116 -1.34 10.94 3.35
N GLU A 117 -1.38 11.27 2.07
CA GLU A 117 -2.30 10.67 1.10
C GLU A 117 -1.64 9.61 0.23
N GLY A 118 -0.33 9.72 0.01
CA GLY A 118 0.47 8.80 -0.81
C GLY A 118 0.33 7.35 -0.36
N SER A 119 0.05 6.47 -1.34
CA SER A 119 0.08 5.03 -1.13
C SER A 119 0.84 4.35 -2.28
N PRO A 120 1.96 3.65 -2.01
CA PRO A 120 2.67 3.52 -0.72
C PRO A 120 3.10 4.87 -0.11
N PRO A 121 3.48 4.90 1.19
CA PRO A 121 3.92 6.13 1.83
C PRO A 121 5.01 6.86 1.04
N SER A 122 4.93 8.19 0.99
CA SER A 122 5.86 9.00 0.19
C SER A 122 7.29 9.01 0.73
N GLU A 123 8.21 9.26 -0.18
CA GLU A 123 9.60 9.60 0.12
C GLU A 123 9.86 11.08 -0.15
N TYR A 124 10.74 11.67 0.66
CA TYR A 124 10.99 13.12 0.68
C TYR A 124 12.41 13.45 0.23
N GLN A 125 12.54 14.56 -0.49
CA GLN A 125 13.81 15.11 -0.95
C GLN A 125 13.83 16.62 -0.70
N TRP A 126 14.79 17.09 0.10
CA TRP A 126 14.96 18.51 0.36
C TRP A 126 15.81 19.19 -0.71
N TYR A 127 15.50 20.46 -0.95
CA TYR A 127 16.21 21.33 -1.89
C TYR A 127 16.59 22.62 -1.19
N LYS A 128 17.78 23.13 -1.52
CA LYS A 128 18.23 24.48 -1.15
C LYS A 128 18.52 25.24 -2.44
N ASN A 129 17.82 26.35 -2.67
CA ASN A 129 17.97 27.18 -3.88
C ASN A 129 17.90 26.36 -5.18
N GLY A 130 16.99 25.38 -5.24
CA GLY A 130 16.82 24.50 -6.40
C GLY A 130 17.81 23.33 -6.49
N VAL A 131 18.79 23.22 -5.57
CA VAL A 131 19.77 22.13 -5.55
C VAL A 131 19.35 21.07 -4.52
N ALA A 132 19.28 19.81 -4.95
CA ALA A 132 18.95 18.68 -4.07
C ALA A 132 20.03 18.46 -3.01
N LEU A 133 19.60 18.24 -1.76
CA LEU A 133 20.47 17.88 -0.65
C LEU A 133 20.72 16.35 -0.65
N LEU A 134 21.97 15.90 -0.67
CA LEU A 134 22.35 14.48 -0.78
C LEU A 134 22.64 13.86 0.60
N GLU A 135 22.38 12.56 0.77
CA GLU A 135 22.37 11.87 2.08
C GLU A 135 23.72 11.76 2.80
N LYS A 136 24.86 11.95 2.13
CA LYS A 136 26.18 11.73 2.73
C LYS A 136 27.19 12.77 2.25
N THR A 137 27.55 13.66 3.17
CA THR A 137 28.82 14.41 3.28
C THR A 137 29.45 14.96 2.00
N GLY A 138 29.50 16.29 1.91
CA GLY A 138 30.52 16.99 1.12
C GLY A 138 29.97 18.18 0.37
N THR A 139 30.13 19.37 0.97
CA THR A 139 30.36 20.65 0.26
C THR A 139 29.73 20.74 -1.14
N GLY A 140 28.40 20.81 -1.20
CA GLY A 140 27.73 21.29 -2.40
C GLY A 140 28.18 22.73 -2.64
N SER A 141 28.91 22.95 -3.74
CA SER A 141 29.55 24.20 -4.13
C SER A 141 28.61 25.41 -4.08
N ALA A 142 28.56 26.05 -2.92
CA ALA A 142 28.22 27.45 -2.73
C ALA A 142 29.24 27.94 -1.71
N ARG A 143 30.16 28.79 -2.16
CA ARG A 143 31.14 29.46 -1.31
C ARG A 143 30.36 30.03 -0.11
N THR A 144 30.85 29.77 1.11
CA THR A 144 30.26 30.16 2.42
C THR A 144 29.05 29.35 2.92
N ALA A 145 29.28 28.18 3.53
CA ALA A 145 28.81 27.84 4.90
C ALA A 145 29.11 26.35 5.25
N ASN A 146 29.73 26.10 6.41
CA ASN A 146 29.89 24.77 7.01
C ASN A 146 28.53 24.25 7.51
N ILE A 147 27.62 23.91 6.61
CA ILE A 147 26.30 23.38 6.97
C ILE A 147 26.37 21.87 6.91
N THR A 148 26.32 21.23 8.07
CA THR A 148 26.07 19.80 8.21
C THR A 148 24.58 19.57 8.32
N TYR A 149 24.04 18.57 7.61
CA TYR A 149 22.65 18.18 7.74
C TYR A 149 22.49 16.66 7.66
N THR A 150 21.41 16.16 8.24
CA THR A 150 20.94 14.77 8.18
C THR A 150 19.51 14.78 7.67
N MET A 151 19.24 14.03 6.60
CA MET A 151 17.91 13.91 6.02
C MET A 151 17.34 12.52 6.27
N ASN A 152 16.08 12.45 6.69
CA ASN A 152 15.31 11.22 6.71
C ASN A 152 14.25 11.25 5.61
N LYS A 153 14.51 10.55 4.50
CA LYS A 153 13.59 10.49 3.35
C LYS A 153 12.26 9.82 3.64
N LYS A 154 12.11 9.07 4.74
CA LYS A 154 10.84 8.43 5.10
C LYS A 154 9.97 9.34 5.97
N SER A 155 10.59 10.08 6.89
CA SER A 155 9.85 11.00 7.77
C SER A 155 9.76 12.42 7.24
N GLY A 156 10.57 12.78 6.24
CA GLY A 156 10.65 14.13 5.70
C GLY A 156 11.37 15.13 6.60
N ASN A 157 12.02 14.65 7.67
CA ASN A 157 12.78 15.50 8.58
C ASN A 157 14.17 15.82 8.01
N LEU A 158 14.59 17.07 8.21
CA LEU A 158 15.94 17.56 7.94
C LEU A 158 16.45 18.24 9.21
N VAL A 159 17.62 17.82 9.70
CA VAL A 159 18.28 18.33 10.93
C VAL A 159 19.69 18.78 10.61
#